data_AF-A0A0J7JDJ3-F1
#
_entry.id   AF-A0A0J7JDJ3-F1
#
_cell.length_a   1.000
_cell.length_b   1.000
_cell.length_c   1.000
_cell.angle_alpha   90.00
_cell.angle_beta   90.00
_cell.angle_gamma   90.00
#
_symmetry.space_group_name_H-M   'P 1'
#
loop_
_entity.id
_entity.type
_entity.pdbx_description
1 polymer ?
#
loop_
_entity_poly.entity_id
_entity_poly.type
_entity_poly.pdbx_seq_one_letter_code
_entity_poly.pdbx_strand_id
1 'polypeptide(L)'
;MCENFPRELNMIKELTLHNRDQQVIQAINENNAELDAPARKKKFAAMAEAPYRFFRGTSHLFWQDMYNDWRFALFGGVAGTQTWIQGDAHVCNFGAFANHDGEVIYGLAGT
;
A
#
# COMPACT_ATOMS: atom_id res chain seq x y z
N MET A 1 12.38 -21.21 -3.44
CA MET A 1 12.49 -21.52 -2.00
C MET A 1 11.27 -20.92 -1.33
N CYS A 2 10.28 -21.75 -0.98
CA CYS A 2 9.22 -21.35 -0.07
C CYS A 2 9.75 -21.63 1.34
N GLU A 3 10.17 -20.59 2.04
CA GLU A 3 10.50 -20.70 3.46
C GLU A 3 9.32 -20.24 4.31
N ASN A 4 9.09 -21.02 5.35
CA ASN A 4 7.96 -20.99 6.25
C ASN A 4 7.93 -19.69 7.05
N PHE A 5 6.94 -18.83 6.78
CA PHE A 5 6.58 -17.76 7.71
C PHE A 5 5.85 -18.38 8.92
N PRO A 6 6.36 -18.21 10.16
CA PRO A 6 5.68 -18.68 11.36
C PRO A 6 4.29 -18.04 11.45
N ARG A 7 3.25 -18.89 11.49
CA ARG A 7 1.86 -18.49 11.79
C ARG A 7 1.74 -18.15 13.27
N GLU A 8 2.23 -16.99 13.67
CA GLU A 8 1.65 -16.29 14.81
C GLU A 8 0.44 -15.49 14.31
N LEU A 9 -0.67 -16.20 14.15
CA LEU A 9 -2.01 -15.64 14.00
C LEU A 9 -2.41 -14.99 15.32
N ASN A 10 -1.78 -13.87 15.65
CA ASN A 10 -2.23 -13.00 16.71
C ASN A 10 -3.52 -12.35 16.21
N MET A 11 -4.64 -12.99 16.54
CA MET A 11 -6.04 -12.55 16.50
C MET A 11 -6.25 -11.06 16.16
N ILE A 12 -6.09 -10.69 14.89
CA ILE A 12 -6.82 -9.54 14.36
C ILE A 12 -8.22 -10.11 14.11
N LYS A 13 -9.11 -9.86 15.08
CA LYS A 13 -10.54 -10.21 15.03
C LYS A 13 -11.06 -10.08 13.60
N GLU A 14 -11.79 -11.12 13.17
CA GLU A 14 -12.49 -11.19 11.89
C GLU A 14 -13.02 -9.82 11.44
N LEU A 15 -12.92 -9.53 10.14
CA LEU A 15 -13.47 -8.33 9.51
C LEU A 15 -14.96 -8.20 9.85
N THR A 16 -15.29 -7.31 10.77
CA THR A 16 -16.69 -6.99 11.09
C THR A 16 -16.90 -5.50 10.94
N LEU A 17 -18.12 -5.07 10.59
CA LEU A 17 -18.44 -3.65 10.53
C LEU A 17 -18.23 -2.95 11.89
N HIS A 18 -18.31 -3.70 13.00
CA HIS A 18 -18.26 -3.18 14.36
C HIS A 18 -16.84 -2.81 14.85
N ASN A 19 -15.77 -3.13 14.10
CA ASN A 19 -14.38 -2.79 14.47
C ASN A 19 -13.58 -2.14 13.34
N ARG A 20 -14.23 -1.77 12.22
CA ARG A 20 -13.54 -1.29 11.02
C ARG A 20 -12.79 0.02 11.25
N ASP A 21 -13.36 0.93 12.04
CA ASP A 21 -12.73 2.21 12.41
C ASP A 21 -11.39 2.01 13.11
N GLN A 22 -11.34 1.13 14.10
CA GLN A 22 -10.12 0.78 14.82
C GLN A 22 -9.09 0.12 13.90
N GLN A 23 -9.53 -0.78 13.02
CA GLN A 23 -8.66 -1.42 12.03
C GLN A 23 -8.06 -0.40 11.05
N VAL A 24 -8.85 0.56 10.55
CA VAL A 24 -8.35 1.63 9.67
C VAL A 24 -7.30 2.46 10.40
N ILE A 25 -7.59 2.90 11.63
CA ILE A 25 -6.67 3.74 12.41
C ILE A 25 -5.37 2.98 12.69
N GLN A 26 -5.46 1.70 13.08
CA GLN A 26 -4.31 0.86 13.34
C GLN A 26 -3.44 0.69 12.09
N ALA A 27 -4.03 0.28 10.96
CA ALA A 27 -3.30 0.08 9.72
C ALA A 27 -2.63 1.37 9.20
N ILE A 28 -3.31 2.52 9.32
CA ILE A 28 -2.71 3.83 8.98
C ILE A 28 -1.52 4.13 9.89
N ASN A 29 -1.62 3.87 11.20
CA ASN A 29 -0.51 4.12 12.12
C ASN A 29 0.68 3.21 11.84
N GLU A 30 0.44 1.91 11.63
CA GLU A 30 1.47 0.91 11.32
C GLU A 30 2.20 1.22 10.01
N ASN A 31 1.46 1.53 8.93
CA ASN A 31 2.05 1.89 7.63
C ASN A 31 2.85 3.20 7.68
N ASN A 32 2.74 3.99 8.75
CA ASN A 32 3.45 5.26 8.92
C ASN A 32 4.36 5.26 10.16
N ALA A 33 4.65 4.09 10.73
CA ALA A 33 5.43 3.96 11.96
C ALA A 33 6.89 4.43 11.79
N GLU A 34 7.46 4.26 10.60
CA GLU A 34 8.83 4.68 10.27
C GLU A 34 8.99 6.18 10.02
N LEU A 35 7.87 6.91 9.84
CA LEU A 35 7.92 8.37 9.69
C LEU A 35 8.15 9.04 11.04
N ASP A 36 9.04 10.03 11.06
CA ASP A 36 9.19 10.90 12.21
C ASP A 36 7.92 11.73 12.46
N ALA A 37 7.83 12.34 13.65
CA ALA A 37 6.62 13.08 14.04
C ALA A 37 6.29 14.26 13.10
N PRO A 38 7.25 15.09 12.65
CA PRO A 38 7.00 16.15 11.67
C PRO A 38 6.48 15.63 10.32
N ALA A 39 7.12 14.60 9.74
CA ALA A 39 6.73 14.03 8.46
C ALA A 39 5.35 13.38 8.54
N ARG A 40 5.08 12.63 9.62
CA ARG A 40 3.77 12.02 9.86
C ARG A 40 2.68 13.09 9.98
N LYS A 41 2.92 14.17 10.73
CA LYS A 41 1.97 15.29 10.84
C LYS A 41 1.70 15.94 9.49
N LYS A 42 2.75 16.20 8.69
CA LYS A 42 2.61 16.78 7.35
C LYS A 42 1.79 15.88 6.42
N LYS A 43 2.07 14.56 6.42
CA LYS A 43 1.32 13.58 5.63
C LYS A 43 -0.15 13.53 6.06
N PHE A 44 -0.42 13.49 7.36
CA PHE A 44 -1.78 13.41 7.88
C PHE A 44 -2.59 14.67 7.60
N ALA A 45 -1.97 15.85 7.70
CA ALA A 45 -2.58 17.11 7.28
C ALA A 45 -2.95 17.09 5.79
N ALA A 46 -2.04 16.65 4.92
CA ALA A 46 -2.31 16.54 3.49
C ALA A 46 -3.44 15.53 3.18
N MET A 47 -3.49 14.39 3.88
CA MET A 47 -4.60 13.42 3.71
C MET A 47 -5.95 13.99 4.14
N ALA A 48 -5.98 14.86 5.16
CA ALA A 48 -7.20 15.48 5.67
C ALA A 48 -7.80 16.55 4.75
N GLU A 49 -7.03 17.08 3.79
CA GLU A 49 -7.49 18.15 2.88
C GLU A 49 -8.58 17.71 1.91
N ALA A 50 -8.62 16.44 1.49
CA ALA A 50 -9.62 15.93 0.54
C ALA A 50 -9.74 14.40 0.56
N PRO A 51 -10.94 13.83 0.26
CA PRO A 51 -11.11 12.38 0.12
C PRO A 51 -10.13 11.74 -0.87
N TYR A 52 -9.86 12.42 -1.99
CA TYR A 52 -8.86 11.96 -2.97
C TYR A 52 -7.47 11.77 -2.35
N ARG A 53 -7.00 12.73 -1.55
CA ARG A 53 -5.69 12.67 -0.89
C ARG A 53 -5.67 11.59 0.19
N PHE A 54 -6.78 11.42 0.92
CA PHE A 54 -6.93 10.33 1.88
C PHE A 54 -6.78 8.95 1.22
N PHE A 55 -7.56 8.66 0.17
CA PHE A 55 -7.49 7.36 -0.52
C PHE A 55 -6.13 7.12 -1.16
N ARG A 56 -5.52 8.16 -1.72
CA ARG A 56 -4.16 8.07 -2.30
C ARG A 56 -3.09 7.81 -1.24
N GLY A 57 -3.20 8.44 -0.07
CA GLY A 57 -2.28 8.24 1.06
C GLY A 57 -2.48 6.95 1.85
N THR A 58 -3.59 6.25 1.62
CA THR A 58 -3.99 5.02 2.32
C THR A 58 -4.27 3.83 1.38
N SER A 59 -3.64 3.81 0.20
CA SER A 59 -3.83 2.77 -0.82
C SER A 59 -3.58 1.33 -0.32
N HIS A 60 -2.75 1.15 0.71
CA HIS A 60 -2.54 -0.14 1.38
C HIS A 60 -3.83 -0.72 1.97
N LEU A 61 -4.77 0.12 2.44
CA LEU A 61 -6.07 -0.33 2.95
C LEU A 61 -6.91 -0.99 1.86
N PHE A 62 -6.89 -0.43 0.65
CA PHE A 62 -7.61 -1.00 -0.49
C PHE A 62 -7.10 -2.41 -0.80
N TRP A 63 -5.78 -2.59 -0.87
CA TRP A 63 -5.20 -3.90 -1.17
C TRP A 63 -5.44 -4.91 -0.04
N GLN A 64 -5.40 -4.47 1.21
CA GLN A 64 -5.74 -5.31 2.36
C GLN A 64 -7.20 -5.76 2.32
N ASP A 65 -8.14 -4.85 2.05
CA ASP A 65 -9.56 -5.19 1.96
C ASP A 65 -9.83 -6.09 0.75
N MET A 66 -9.23 -5.79 -0.40
CA MET A 66 -9.37 -6.57 -1.63
C MET A 66 -8.86 -8.01 -1.46
N TYR A 67 -7.71 -8.19 -0.81
CA TYR A 67 -7.13 -9.52 -0.56
C TYR A 67 -8.04 -10.40 0.31
N ASN A 68 -8.75 -9.79 1.27
CA ASN A 68 -9.67 -10.49 2.15
C ASN A 68 -11.10 -10.62 1.58
N ASP A 69 -11.35 -10.09 0.38
CA ASP A 69 -12.64 -10.24 -0.30
C ASP A 69 -12.73 -11.61 -0.99
N TRP A 70 -13.89 -12.27 -0.86
CA TRP A 70 -14.11 -13.59 -1.48
C TRP A 70 -13.90 -13.61 -3.00
N ARG A 71 -14.11 -12.47 -3.68
CA ARG A 71 -13.88 -12.32 -5.13
C ARG A 71 -12.41 -12.43 -5.48
N PHE A 72 -11.49 -12.17 -4.54
CA PHE A 72 -10.06 -12.39 -4.77
C PHE A 72 -9.79 -13.84 -5.16
N ALA A 73 -10.40 -14.80 -4.47
CA ALA A 73 -10.24 -16.22 -4.79
C ALA A 73 -10.72 -16.58 -6.21
N LEU A 74 -11.71 -15.87 -6.74
CA LEU A 74 -12.25 -16.11 -8.08
C LEU A 74 -11.42 -15.46 -9.21
N PHE A 75 -10.86 -14.28 -8.97
CA PHE A 75 -10.26 -13.46 -10.04
C PHE A 75 -8.76 -13.20 -9.89
N GLY A 76 -8.18 -13.39 -8.69
CA GLY A 76 -6.78 -13.06 -8.38
C GLY A 76 -6.03 -14.10 -7.52
N GLY A 77 -6.72 -15.14 -7.05
CA GLY A 77 -6.21 -16.07 -6.04
C GLY A 77 -5.20 -17.11 -6.55
N VAL A 78 -4.98 -17.21 -7.86
CA VAL A 78 -4.00 -18.14 -8.45
C VAL A 78 -2.73 -17.40 -8.87
N ALA A 79 -1.58 -18.08 -8.82
CA ALA A 79 -0.29 -17.45 -9.13
C ALA A 79 -0.25 -16.81 -10.53
N GLY A 80 -0.93 -17.41 -11.52
CA GLY A 80 -1.00 -16.88 -12.88
C GLY A 80 -1.78 -15.56 -13.04
N THR A 81 -2.57 -15.17 -12.04
CA THR A 81 -3.37 -13.93 -12.06
C THR A 81 -2.78 -12.82 -11.17
N GLN A 82 -1.69 -13.10 -10.44
CA GLN A 82 -1.07 -12.15 -9.51
C GLN A 82 -0.04 -11.27 -10.22
N THR A 83 -0.52 -10.32 -11.03
CA THR A 83 0.31 -9.29 -11.66
C THR A 83 0.23 -7.99 -10.87
N TRP A 84 1.38 -7.39 -10.57
CA TRP A 84 1.44 -6.06 -9.99
C TRP A 84 1.01 -5.02 -11.02
N ILE A 85 -0.06 -4.29 -10.70
CA ILE A 85 -0.51 -3.16 -11.51
C ILE A 85 0.05 -1.90 -10.87
N GLN A 86 0.93 -1.22 -11.59
CA GLN A 86 1.33 0.13 -11.22
C GLN A 86 0.22 1.11 -11.65
N GLY A 87 -0.27 1.91 -10.72
CA GLY A 87 -1.14 3.04 -11.06
C GLY A 87 -0.38 4.06 -11.90
N ASP A 88 -1.01 4.53 -12.99
CA ASP A 88 -0.51 5.66 -13.79
C ASP A 88 0.81 5.40 -14.54
N ALA A 89 0.96 4.21 -15.12
CA ALA A 89 2.06 3.89 -16.03
C ALA A 89 1.86 4.59 -17.39
N HIS A 90 2.37 5.82 -17.52
CA HIS A 90 2.49 6.53 -18.79
C HIS A 90 3.91 7.05 -18.99
N VAL A 91 4.29 7.35 -20.23
CA VAL A 91 5.66 7.77 -20.60
C VAL A 91 6.14 8.94 -19.77
N CYS A 92 5.27 9.89 -19.40
CA CYS A 92 5.68 11.05 -18.61
C CYS A 92 5.95 10.72 -17.13
N ASN A 93 5.50 9.57 -16.63
CA ASN A 93 5.87 9.04 -15.31
C ASN A 93 7.06 8.09 -15.39
N PHE A 94 7.65 7.87 -16.57
CA PHE A 94 8.90 7.12 -16.74
C PHE A 94 10.07 8.09 -16.92
N GLY A 95 11.11 7.90 -16.12
CA GLY A 95 12.30 8.73 -16.17
C GLY A 95 13.58 7.91 -16.10
N ALA A 96 14.66 8.48 -16.62
CA ALA A 96 16.01 7.96 -16.46
C ALA A 96 16.93 9.09 -15.97
N PHE A 97 17.83 8.78 -15.04
CA PHE A 97 18.84 9.71 -14.55
C PHE A 97 20.19 9.00 -14.38
N ALA A 98 21.29 9.72 -14.53
CA ALA A 98 22.63 9.18 -14.30
C ALA A 98 23.00 9.32 -12.82
N ASN A 99 23.56 8.26 -12.21
CA ASN A 99 24.19 8.37 -10.90
C ASN A 99 25.64 8.89 -11.02
N HIS A 100 26.29 9.10 -9.87
CA HIS A 100 27.67 9.61 -9.82
C HIS A 100 28.67 8.66 -10.51
N ASP A 101 28.37 7.36 -10.56
CA ASP A 101 29.20 6.32 -11.17
C ASP A 101 28.97 6.20 -12.69
N GLY A 102 28.11 7.04 -13.27
CA GLY A 102 27.79 7.06 -14.69
C GLY A 102 26.77 6.00 -15.13
N GLU A 103 26.12 5.33 -14.18
CA GLU A 103 25.09 4.33 -14.46
C GLU A 103 23.74 5.01 -14.72
N VAL A 104 22.99 4.49 -15.70
CA VAL A 104 21.63 4.95 -15.98
C VAL A 104 20.66 4.23 -15.06
N ILE A 105 20.00 4.99 -14.19
CA ILE A 105 18.95 4.52 -13.29
C ILE A 105 17.60 4.85 -13.92
N TYR A 106 16.75 3.83 -14.07
CA TYR A 106 15.38 3.98 -14.55
C TYR A 106 14.42 4.00 -13.36
N GLY A 107 13.43 4.89 -13.42
CA GLY A 107 12.43 5.05 -12.38
C GLY A 107 11.04 5.26 -12.96
N LEU A 108 10.05 4.79 -12.21
CA LEU A 108 8.66 5.12 -12.43
C LEU A 108 8.23 6.05 -11.29
N ALA A 109 7.85 7.27 -11.64
CA ALA A 109 7.33 8.25 -10.71
C ALA A 109 5.85 7.94 -10.46
N GLY A 110 5.55 7.30 -9.34
CA GLY A 110 4.23 7.37 -8.73
C GLY A 110 4.17 8.67 -7.93
N THR A 111 3.26 9.57 -8.28
CA THR A 111 3.06 10.81 -7.49
C THR A 111 2.93 10.51 -6.01
#